data_AF-A0A7D5N218-F1
#
_entry.id   AF-A0A7D5N218-F1
#
_cell.length_a   1.000
_cell.length_b   1.000
_cell.length_c   1.000
_cell.angle_alpha   90.00
_cell.angle_beta   90.00
_cell.angle_gamma   90.00
#
_symmetry.space_group_name_H-M   'P 1'
#
loop_
_entity.id
_entity.type
_entity.pdbx_description
1 polymer ?
#
loop_
_entity_poly.entity_id
_entity_poly.type
_entity_poly.pdbx_seq_one_letter_code
_entity_poly.pdbx_strand_id
1 'polypeptide(L)'
;MVQYFTVGPSQLHPRYTFHYQQALEKHIGSISHRSAAFRSIYQHTEEQLRALLGFTQNHRIYFTPSATEIWERILMNLVESQSFHFVNGSFSRRF
;
A
#
# COMPACT_ATOMS: atom_id res chain seq x y z
N MET A 1 21.24 -17.41 -8.79
CA MET A 1 20.31 -16.37 -8.28
C MET A 1 19.22 -17.09 -7.51
N VAL A 2 18.94 -16.69 -6.27
CA VAL A 2 17.91 -17.34 -5.44
C VAL A 2 16.54 -16.81 -5.86
N GLN A 3 15.60 -17.70 -6.19
CA GLN A 3 14.21 -17.37 -6.50
C GLN A 3 13.32 -17.80 -5.34
N TYR A 4 12.51 -16.88 -4.81
CA TYR A 4 11.58 -17.16 -3.71
C TYR A 4 10.15 -17.36 -4.22
N PHE A 5 9.52 -18.48 -3.87
CA PHE A 5 8.12 -18.79 -4.19
C PHE A 5 7.20 -18.71 -2.96
N THR A 6 7.54 -17.83 -2.01
CA THR A 6 6.77 -17.59 -0.80
C THR A 6 5.61 -16.63 -1.05
N VAL A 7 4.56 -16.74 -0.23
CA VAL A 7 3.30 -15.98 -0.39
C VAL A 7 3.24 -14.68 0.44
N GLY A 8 4.37 -14.23 0.99
CA GLY A 8 4.45 -13.02 1.81
C GLY A 8 5.45 -13.13 2.97
N PRO A 9 6.54 -12.36 2.98
CA PRO A 9 7.11 -11.62 1.85
C PRO A 9 7.36 -12.53 0.63
N SER A 10 7.45 -11.96 -0.57
CA SER A 10 7.64 -12.69 -1.84
C SER A 10 8.81 -12.14 -2.64
N GLN A 11 9.10 -12.75 -3.79
CA GLN A 11 10.16 -12.30 -4.69
C GLN A 11 9.95 -10.82 -5.08
N LEU A 12 11.01 -10.02 -4.93
CA LEU A 12 11.00 -8.63 -5.35
C LEU A 12 10.86 -8.51 -6.88
N HIS A 13 10.14 -7.48 -7.33
CA HIS A 13 10.02 -7.18 -8.75
C HIS A 13 11.40 -7.01 -9.41
N PRO A 14 11.62 -7.49 -10.66
CA PRO A 14 12.95 -7.46 -11.30
C PRO A 14 13.63 -6.08 -11.35
N ARG A 15 12.83 -4.99 -11.36
CA ARG A 15 13.33 -3.61 -11.37
C ARG A 15 13.57 -3.00 -9.97
N TYR A 16 13.35 -3.75 -8.89
CA TYR A 16 13.44 -3.22 -7.53
C TYR A 16 14.79 -2.58 -7.24
N THR A 17 15.90 -3.28 -7.51
CA THR A 17 17.26 -2.78 -7.24
C THR A 17 17.53 -1.45 -7.95
N PHE A 18 17.11 -1.33 -9.22
CA PHE A 18 17.24 -0.10 -9.99
C PHE A 18 16.49 1.06 -9.34
N HIS A 19 15.22 0.87 -8.96
CA HIS A 19 14.43 1.92 -8.32
C HIS A 19 14.94 2.27 -6.91
N TYR A 20 15.45 1.28 -6.17
CA TYR A 20 16.04 1.48 -4.85
C TYR A 20 17.32 2.32 -4.93
N GLN A 21 18.21 2.03 -5.90
CA GLN A 21 19.40 2.84 -6.15
C GLN A 21 19.04 4.30 -6.47
N GLN A 22 18.05 4.53 -7.34
CA GLN A 22 17.58 5.90 -7.59
C GLN A 22 17.05 6.60 -6.35
N ALA A 23 16.38 5.87 -5.45
CA ALA A 23 15.88 6.46 -4.21
C ALA A 23 17.03 6.88 -3.27
N LEU A 24 18.12 6.11 -3.24
CA LEU A 24 19.33 6.46 -2.50
C LEU A 24 20.03 7.68 -3.09
N GLU A 25 20.26 7.70 -4.40
CA GLU A 25 20.89 8.83 -5.12
C GLU A 25 20.10 10.14 -4.97
N LYS A 26 18.77 10.04 -4.97
CA LYS A 26 17.87 11.18 -4.76
C LYS A 26 17.65 11.52 -3.29
N HIS A 27 18.29 10.81 -2.36
CA HIS A 27 18.16 10.98 -0.92
C HIS A 27 16.71 10.96 -0.42
N ILE A 28 15.84 10.14 -1.04
CA ILE A 28 14.39 10.11 -0.75
C ILE A 28 14.11 9.81 0.73
N GLY A 29 14.91 8.96 1.37
CA GLY A 29 14.77 8.66 2.79
C GLY A 29 15.02 9.85 3.74
N SER A 30 15.67 10.91 3.25
CA SER A 30 16.03 12.09 4.04
C SER A 30 15.15 13.31 3.76
N ILE A 31 14.32 13.29 2.71
CA ILE A 31 13.46 14.43 2.39
C ILE A 31 12.31 14.53 3.40
N SER A 32 11.85 15.74 3.67
CA SER A 32 10.65 15.94 4.50
C SER A 32 9.40 15.38 3.81
N HIS A 33 8.58 14.63 4.55
CA HIS A 33 7.27 14.16 4.10
C HIS A 33 6.26 15.31 3.83
N ARG A 34 6.58 16.55 4.22
CA ARG A 34 5.77 17.75 3.91
C ARG A 34 6.30 18.53 2.70
N SER A 35 7.48 18.15 2.19
CA SER A 35 8.11 18.84 1.05
C SER A 35 7.26 18.71 -0.23
N ALA A 36 7.48 19.64 -1.17
CA ALA A 36 6.89 19.53 -2.50
C ALA A 36 7.34 18.23 -3.21
N ALA A 37 8.62 17.85 -3.04
CA ALA A 37 9.17 16.62 -3.61
C ALA A 37 8.42 15.36 -3.14
N PHE A 38 8.18 15.22 -1.83
CA PHE A 38 7.39 14.09 -1.32
C PHE A 38 5.94 14.13 -1.80
N ARG A 39 5.32 15.31 -1.83
CA ARG A 39 3.96 15.48 -2.36
C ARG A 39 3.84 15.03 -3.82
N SER A 40 4.84 15.32 -4.65
CA SER A 40 4.89 14.82 -6.03
C SER A 40 5.03 13.30 -6.11
N ILE A 41 5.84 12.67 -5.23
CA ILE A 41 5.95 11.20 -5.15
C ILE A 41 4.60 10.57 -4.76
N TYR A 42 3.94 11.15 -3.75
CA TYR A 42 2.62 10.70 -3.29
C TYR A 42 1.60 10.80 -4.42
N GLN A 43 1.50 11.98 -5.06
CA GLN A 43 0.56 12.24 -6.15
C GLN A 43 0.80 11.27 -7.32
N HIS A 44 2.05 11.11 -7.74
CA HIS A 44 2.38 10.17 -8.81
C HIS A 44 1.96 8.74 -8.46
N THR A 45 2.21 8.30 -7.24
CA THR A 45 1.81 6.96 -6.77
C THR A 45 0.29 6.79 -6.80
N GLU A 46 -0.47 7.78 -6.33
CA GLU A 46 -1.93 7.78 -6.39
C GLU A 46 -2.45 7.70 -7.82
N GLU A 47 -1.93 8.53 -8.73
CA GLU A 47 -2.33 8.55 -10.14
C GLU A 47 -2.07 7.20 -10.83
N GLN A 48 -0.90 6.60 -10.60
CA GLN A 48 -0.58 5.30 -11.17
C GLN A 48 -1.46 4.17 -10.61
N LEU A 49 -1.78 4.21 -9.30
CA LEU A 49 -2.71 3.23 -8.71
C LEU A 49 -4.13 3.38 -9.26
N ARG A 50 -4.61 4.61 -9.47
CA ARG A 50 -5.92 4.86 -10.11
C ARG A 50 -5.96 4.30 -11.53
N ALA A 51 -4.91 4.54 -12.32
CA ALA A 51 -4.80 4.02 -13.66
C ALA A 51 -4.75 2.48 -13.68
N LEU A 52 -3.96 1.88 -12.78
CA LEU A 52 -3.81 0.42 -12.68
C LEU A 52 -5.11 -0.28 -12.27
N LEU A 53 -5.85 0.27 -11.31
CA LEU A 53 -7.05 -0.34 -10.74
C LEU A 53 -8.35 0.10 -11.42
N GLY A 54 -8.29 1.04 -12.37
CA GLY A 54 -9.46 1.55 -13.09
C GLY A 54 -10.43 2.35 -12.21
N PHE A 55 -9.93 3.03 -11.16
CA PHE A 55 -10.79 3.77 -10.23
C PHE A 55 -11.38 5.04 -10.88
N THR A 56 -12.67 5.26 -10.64
CA THR A 56 -13.35 6.53 -10.94
C THR A 56 -13.01 7.61 -9.90
N GLN A 57 -13.41 8.86 -10.16
CA GLN A 57 -13.13 10.01 -9.28
C GLN A 57 -13.80 9.91 -7.90
N ASN A 58 -14.74 8.99 -7.69
CA ASN A 58 -15.49 8.84 -6.44
C ASN A 58 -14.74 8.07 -5.34
N HIS A 59 -13.58 7.50 -5.66
CA HIS A 59 -12.75 6.78 -4.68
C HIS A 59 -11.58 7.63 -4.20
N ARG A 60 -11.15 7.44 -2.96
CA ARG A 60 -9.93 8.02 -2.38
C ARG A 60 -8.94 6.90 -2.08
N ILE A 61 -7.64 7.17 -2.24
CA ILE A 61 -6.56 6.24 -1.92
C ILE A 61 -5.87 6.74 -0.64
N TYR A 62 -5.74 5.84 0.32
CA TYR A 62 -5.03 6.09 1.58
C TYR A 62 -3.93 5.04 1.74
N PHE A 63 -2.76 5.48 2.22
CA PHE A 63 -1.64 4.59 2.51
C PHE A 63 -1.55 4.36 4.02
N THR A 64 -1.52 3.09 4.43
CA THR A 64 -1.40 2.67 5.82
C THR A 64 -0.22 1.69 5.98
N PRO A 65 0.34 1.57 7.20
CA PRO A 65 1.44 0.66 7.48
C PRO A 65 1.20 -0.83 7.15
N SER A 66 -0.04 -1.34 7.25
CA SER A 66 -0.34 -2.75 6.96
C SER A 66 -1.81 -3.04 6.68
N ALA A 67 -2.09 -4.19 6.05
CA ALA A 67 -3.45 -4.70 5.89
C ALA A 67 -4.16 -4.99 7.23
N THR A 68 -3.42 -5.43 8.26
CA THR A 68 -3.99 -5.69 9.58
C THR A 68 -4.40 -4.40 10.29
N GLU A 69 -3.69 -3.29 10.09
CA GLU A 69 -4.15 -1.99 10.58
C GLU A 69 -5.43 -1.55 9.85
N ILE A 70 -5.52 -1.79 8.52
CA ILE A 70 -6.72 -1.45 7.75
C ILE A 70 -7.97 -2.13 8.33
N TRP A 71 -7.87 -3.38 8.81
CA TRP A 71 -8.97 -4.07 9.48
C TRP A 71 -9.51 -3.28 10.68
N GLU A 72 -8.63 -2.80 11.56
CA GLU A 72 -9.02 -1.96 12.70
C GLU A 72 -9.65 -0.64 12.23
N ARG A 73 -9.04 0.01 11.22
CA ARG A 73 -9.57 1.27 10.66
C ARG A 73 -10.95 1.10 10.04
N ILE A 74 -11.22 -0.02 9.37
CA ILE A 74 -12.54 -0.32 8.79
C ILE A 74 -13.59 -0.37 9.91
N LEU A 75 -13.33 -1.11 10.99
CA LEU A 75 -14.28 -1.22 12.10
C LEU A 75 -14.52 0.13 12.78
N MET A 76 -13.46 0.90 13.05
CA MET A 76 -13.59 2.19 13.74
C MET A 76 -14.28 3.28 12.92
N ASN A 77 -14.25 3.22 11.59
CA ASN A 77 -14.75 4.30 10.72
C ASN A 77 -16.00 3.95 9.93
N LEU A 78 -16.28 2.65 9.71
CA LEU A 78 -17.35 2.20 8.81
C LEU A 78 -18.41 1.34 9.49
N VAL A 79 -18.24 0.98 10.77
CA VAL A 79 -19.19 0.17 11.52
C VAL A 79 -19.77 0.98 12.68
N GLU A 80 -21.03 1.37 12.56
CA GLU A 80 -21.72 2.12 13.61
C GLU A 80 -22.20 1.23 14.76
N SER A 81 -22.66 0.01 14.46
CA SER A 81 -23.20 -0.90 15.49
C SER A 81 -22.85 -2.37 15.27
N GLN A 82 -22.98 -2.87 14.04
CA GLN A 82 -22.73 -4.28 13.74
C GLN A 82 -22.12 -4.46 12.35
N SER A 83 -21.33 -5.51 12.21
CA SER A 83 -20.74 -5.93 10.93
C SER A 83 -20.93 -7.43 10.74
N PHE A 84 -20.97 -7.87 9.49
CA PHE A 84 -21.09 -9.28 9.11
C PHE A 84 -19.91 -9.67 8.25
N HIS A 85 -19.27 -10.81 8.57
CA HIS A 85 -18.03 -11.25 7.95
C HIS A 85 -18.16 -12.64 7.35
N PHE A 86 -17.74 -12.80 6.10
CA PHE A 86 -17.62 -14.11 5.46
C PHE A 86 -16.25 -14.72 5.80
N VAL A 87 -16.25 -15.85 6.52
CA VAL A 87 -15.03 -16.51 6.98
C VAL A 87 -14.76 -17.79 6.19
N ASN A 88 -13.71 -17.79 5.35
CA ASN A 88 -13.34 -18.92 4.50
C ASN A 88 -11.84 -19.29 4.52
N GLY A 89 -11.03 -18.61 5.35
CA GLY A 89 -9.59 -18.86 5.45
C GLY A 89 -8.94 -18.23 6.67
N SER A 90 -7.61 -18.32 6.74
CA SER A 90 -6.84 -17.81 7.88
C SER A 90 -6.93 -16.29 8.04
N PHE A 91 -6.94 -15.53 6.94
CA PHE A 91 -7.04 -14.07 6.98
C PHE A 91 -8.43 -13.59 7.37
N SER A 92 -9.47 -14.11 6.71
CA SER A 92 -10.87 -13.77 7.04
C SER A 92 -11.30 -14.21 8.44
N ARG A 93 -10.59 -15.17 9.05
CA ARG A 93 -10.81 -15.57 10.46
C ARG A 93 -10.12 -14.63 11.45
N ARG A 94 -9.06 -13.94 11.00
CA ARG A 94 -8.30 -12.99 11.81
C ARG A 94 -8.89 -11.58 11.77
N PHE A 95 -9.53 -11.22 10.66
CA PHE A 95 -10.37 -10.02 10.57
C PHE A 95 -11.70 -10.28 11.28
#